data_AF-A0A962M0B3-F1
#
_entry.id   AF-A0A962M0B3-F1
#
_cell.length_a   1.000
_cell.length_b   1.000
_cell.length_c   1.000
_cell.angle_alpha   90.00
_cell.angle_beta   90.00
_cell.angle_gamma   90.00
#
_symmetry.space_group_name_H-M   'P 1'
#
loop_
_entity.id
_entity.type
_entity.pdbx_description
1 polymer ?
#
loop_
_entity_poly.entity_id
_entity_poly.type
_entity_poly.pdbx_seq_one_letter_code
_entity_poly.pdbx_strand_id
1 'polypeptide(L)' 'PDGFFSAIEGPACKDRLRANTDELIGRGGFGSPTIFINGDDMYFGNDRLPLVEHRLRRLLDIS' A
#
# COMPACT_ATOMS: atom_id res chain seq x y z
N PRO A 1 3.18 18.58 20.40
CA PRO A 1 4.37 18.42 19.52
C PRO A 1 5.23 17.24 19.94
N ASP A 2 5.56 17.14 21.23
CA ASP A 2 6.51 16.14 21.75
C ASP A 2 6.03 14.71 21.52
N GLY A 3 4.76 14.41 21.82
CA GLY A 3 4.18 13.08 21.57
C GLY A 3 4.20 12.64 20.10
N PHE A 4 4.18 13.57 19.15
CA PHE A 4 4.28 13.25 17.73
C PHE A 4 5.69 12.79 17.35
N PHE A 5 6.72 13.53 17.78
CA PHE A 5 8.11 13.17 17.52
C PHE A 5 8.52 11.91 18.29
N SER A 6 8.09 11.75 19.54
CA SER A 6 8.29 10.52 20.30
C SER A 6 7.66 9.30 19.62
N ALA A 7 6.48 9.45 18.99
CA ALA A 7 5.86 8.37 18.24
C ALA A 7 6.63 8.00 16.96
N ILE A 8 7.17 8.98 16.23
CA ILE A 8 8.02 8.74 15.05
C ILE A 8 9.27 7.94 15.43
N GLU A 9 9.90 8.31 16.55
CA GLU A 9 11.13 7.66 17.02
C GLU A 9 10.88 6.32 17.70
N GLY A 10 9.64 6.08 18.16
CA GLY A 10 9.23 4.91 18.92
C GLY A 10 9.27 3.60 18.14
N PRO A 11 9.48 2.47 18.84
CA PRO A 11 9.62 1.15 18.22
C PRO A 11 8.38 0.73 17.43
N ALA A 12 7.17 1.02 17.95
CA ALA A 12 5.91 0.65 17.29
C ALA A 12 5.77 1.19 15.86
N CYS A 13 6.18 2.45 15.60
CA CYS A 13 6.15 3.01 14.24
C CYS A 13 7.19 2.33 13.34
N LYS A 14 8.42 2.15 13.83
CA LYS A 14 9.51 1.52 13.07
C LYS A 14 9.21 0.07 12.73
N ASP A 15 8.64 -0.68 13.67
CA ASP A 15 8.29 -2.08 13.47
C ASP A 15 7.14 -2.22 12.47
N ARG A 16 6.14 -1.32 12.52
CA ARG A 16 5.08 -1.30 11.51
C ARG A 16 5.60 -0.93 10.11
N LEU A 17 6.54 0.03 10.00
CA LEU A 17 7.18 0.36 8.73
C LEU A 17 7.95 -0.83 8.15
N ARG A 18 8.70 -1.55 8.98
CA ARG A 18 9.43 -2.76 8.57
C ARG A 18 8.47 -3.87 8.15
N ALA A 19 7.45 -4.18 8.95
CA ALA A 19 6.47 -5.21 8.63
C ALA A 19 5.74 -4.93 7.30
N ASN A 20 5.35 -3.68 7.04
CA ASN A 20 4.75 -3.29 5.77
C ASN A 20 5.74 -3.44 4.58
N THR A 21 7.03 -3.18 4.82
CA THR A 21 8.07 -3.29 3.79
C THR A 21 8.35 -4.76 3.46
N ASP A 22 8.47 -5.60 4.49
CA ASP A 22 8.67 -7.05 4.35
C ASP A 22 7.48 -7.72 3.66
N GLU A 23 6.26 -7.29 3.98
CA GLU A 23 5.03 -7.75 3.33
C GLU A 23 4.99 -7.37 1.83
N LEU A 24 5.34 -6.13 1.49
CA LEU A 24 5.45 -5.69 0.10
C LEU A 24 6.48 -6.52 -0.69
N ILE A 25 7.66 -6.75 -0.09
CA ILE A 25 8.73 -7.57 -0.69
C ILE A 25 8.23 -9.01 -0.88
N GLY A 26 7.58 -9.59 0.12
CA GLY A 26 7.04 -10.94 0.08
C GLY A 26 6.01 -11.15 -1.04
N ARG A 27 5.34 -10.09 -1.46
CA ARG A 27 4.36 -10.08 -2.57
C ARG A 27 4.97 -9.68 -3.92
N GLY A 28 6.29 -9.47 -3.99
CA GLY A 28 7.00 -9.10 -5.21
C GLY A 28 6.94 -7.61 -5.56
N GLY A 29 6.47 -6.75 -4.65
CA GLY A 29 6.49 -5.31 -4.81
C GLY A 29 7.91 -4.73 -4.65
N PHE A 30 8.22 -3.69 -5.41
CA PHE A 30 9.58 -3.14 -5.50
C PHE A 30 9.63 -1.61 -5.45
N GLY A 31 8.52 -0.93 -5.18
CA GLY A 31 8.48 0.52 -5.09
C GLY A 31 7.12 1.08 -4.68
N SER A 32 6.99 2.40 -4.79
CA SER A 32 5.77 3.13 -4.42
C SER A 32 5.30 4.06 -5.54
N PRO A 33 3.96 4.19 -5.76
CA PRO A 33 2.93 3.41 -5.10
C PRO A 33 2.83 1.99 -5.67
N THR A 34 2.53 1.04 -4.79
CA THR A 34 2.04 -0.30 -5.14
C THR A 34 0.66 -0.45 -4.51
N ILE A 35 -0.35 -0.76 -5.32
CA ILE A 35 -1.74 -0.96 -4.91
C ILE A 35 -2.09 -2.42 -5.14
N PHE A 36 -2.78 -3.02 -4.19
CA PHE A 36 -3.32 -4.36 -4.33
C PHE A 36 -4.83 -4.33 -4.11
N ILE A 37 -5.57 -4.97 -5.01
CA ILE A 37 -7.01 -5.14 -4.89
C ILE A 37 -7.29 -6.60 -4.50
N ASN A 38 -8.03 -6.82 -3.40
CA ASN A 38 -8.50 -8.15 -2.97
C ASN A 38 -7.41 -9.24 -2.87
N GLY A 39 -6.23 -8.90 -2.33
CA GLY A 39 -5.10 -9.82 -2.28
C GLY A 39 -4.18 -9.58 -3.46
N ASP A 40 -4.16 -10.44 -4.47
CA ASP A 40 -2.99 -10.53 -5.37
C ASP A 40 -3.09 -9.69 -6.67
N ASP A 41 -4.15 -8.91 -6.87
CA ASP A 41 -4.33 -8.04 -8.05
C ASP A 41 -3.50 -6.75 -7.91
N MET A 42 -2.22 -6.82 -8.30
CA MET A 42 -1.21 -5.78 -8.07
C MET A 42 -1.11 -4.75 -9.21
N TYR A 43 -1.02 -3.48 -8.83
CA TYR A 43 -0.76 -2.33 -9.71
C TYR A 43 0.41 -1.51 -9.18
N PHE A 44 1.41 -1.24 -10.02
CA PHE A 44 2.58 -0.45 -9.66
C PHE A 44 2.66 0.84 -10.47
N GLY A 45 2.81 1.98 -9.79
CA GLY A 45 2.95 3.30 -10.40
C GLY A 45 1.67 4.15 -10.39
N ASN A 46 1.84 5.47 -10.29
CA ASN A 46 0.73 6.43 -10.34
C ASN A 46 -0.03 6.39 -11.67
N ASP A 47 0.64 6.01 -12.75
CA ASP A 47 0.08 5.86 -14.09
C ASP A 47 -0.88 4.67 -14.23
N ARG A 48 -0.94 3.80 -13.21
CA ARG A 48 -1.89 2.67 -13.14
C ARG A 48 -3.20 3.01 -12.44
N LEU A 49 -3.36 4.19 -11.86
CA LEU A 49 -4.60 4.59 -11.18
C LEU A 49 -5.87 4.48 -12.05
N PRO A 50 -5.86 4.80 -13.37
CA PRO A 50 -7.04 4.55 -14.22
C PRO A 50 -7.42 3.07 -14.32
N LEU A 51 -6.45 2.15 -14.27
CA LEU A 51 -6.72 0.71 -14.28
C LEU A 51 -7.26 0.23 -12.93
N VAL A 52 -6.76 0.79 -11.83
CA VAL A 52 -7.29 0.56 -10.48
C VAL A 52 -8.76 0.98 -10.40
N GLU A 53 -9.10 2.19 -10.87
CA GLU A 53 -10.49 2.66 -10.90
C GLU A 53 -11.37 1.74 -11.76
N HIS A 54 -10.94 1.41 -12.97
CA HIS A 54 -11.67 0.49 -13.84
C HIS A 54 -11.93 -0.85 -13.16
N ARG A 55 -10.92 -1.40 -12.48
CA ARG A 55 -11.04 -2.67 -11.76
C ARG A 55 -12.05 -2.58 -10.62
N LEU A 56 -12.00 -1.52 -9.82
CA LEU A 56 -12.94 -1.29 -8.72
C LEU A 56 -14.38 -1.13 -9.23
N ARG A 57 -14.60 -0.39 -10.32
CA ARG A 57 -15.94 -0.27 -10.94
C ARG A 57 -16.50 -1.63 -11.34
N ARG A 58 -15.69 -2.48 -11.97
CA ARG A 58 -16.08 -3.84 -12.34
C ARG A 58 -16.37 -4.73 -11.14
N LEU A 59 -15.65 -4.58 -10.04
CA LEU A 59 -15.87 -5.35 -8.81
C LEU A 59 -17.13 -4.91 -8.05
N LEU A 60 -17.50 -3.64 -8.17
CA LEU A 60 -18.68 -3.06 -7.54
C LEU A 60 -19.93 -3.12 -8.42
N ASP A 61 -19.83 -3.69 -9.62
CA ASP A 61 -20.89 -3.73 -10.64
C ASP A 61 -21.46 -2.33 -10.98
N ILE A 62 -20.59 -1.33 -10.93
CA ILE A 62 -20.92 0.06 -11.29
C ILE A 62 -20.53 0.24 -12.76
N SER A 63 -21.53 0.44 -13.62
CA SER A 63 -21.34 0.73 -15.06
C SER A 63 -20.53 2.00 -15.29
#